data_AF-A0A5K1K7C7-F1
#
_entry.id   AF-A0A5K1K7C7-F1
#
_cell.length_a   1.000
_cell.length_b   1.000
_cell.length_c   1.000
_cell.angle_alpha   90.00
_cell.angle_beta   90.00
_cell.angle_gamma   90.00
#
_symmetry.space_group_name_H-M   'P 1'
#
loop_
_entity.id
_entity.type
_entity.pdbx_description
1 polymer ?
#
loop_
_entity_poly.entity_id
_entity_poly.type
_entity_poly.pdbx_seq_one_letter_code
_entity_poly.pdbx_strand_id
1 'polypeptide(L)'
;MLLLRLWGALGWPDETATEEIALARYTNYQGALNSLVGHIVNLCLSHHDQLRENAVQVLYCMIISEYHISRSFEHIENELVSKLDTLFMSDSKNNEISRAFFIGHLRHLFDSSDVDEDLRTRVTLFLDSVDVFLELLLSVRALPEGEEYADDRVIATLRLMNFIRRIGRDEMYIKYVHQLVNMHLQSQNYVEAALTLKLHADLHEWDLNAFAPPMEDLGLPQQSHFHRKETLCLLILDYL
;
A
#
# COMPACT_ATOMS: atom_id res chain seq x y z
N MET A 1 -9.30 19.86 -15.51
CA MET A 1 -8.98 20.94 -16.50
C MET A 1 -7.75 21.75 -16.12
N LEU A 2 -7.75 22.55 -15.04
CA LEU A 2 -6.56 23.33 -14.62
C LEU A 2 -5.41 22.44 -14.12
N LEU A 3 -5.70 21.44 -13.30
CA LEU A 3 -4.71 20.51 -12.76
C LEU A 3 -4.00 19.70 -13.85
N LEU A 4 -4.76 19.20 -14.84
CA LEU A 4 -4.21 18.47 -16.00
C LEU A 4 -3.35 19.39 -16.90
N ARG A 5 -3.74 20.66 -17.05
CA ARG A 5 -2.95 21.65 -17.81
C ARG A 5 -1.66 22.05 -17.07
N LEU A 6 -1.73 22.21 -15.75
CA LEU A 6 -0.53 22.46 -14.92
C LEU A 6 0.41 21.26 -14.95
N TRP A 7 -0.15 20.03 -14.91
CA TRP A 7 0.63 18.81 -15.05
C TRP A 7 1.31 18.70 -16.41
N GLY A 8 0.57 18.95 -17.50
CA GLY A 8 1.13 18.97 -18.86
C GLY A 8 2.20 20.04 -19.04
N ALA A 9 2.08 21.18 -18.36
CA ALA A 9 3.08 22.25 -18.38
C ALA A 9 4.34 21.94 -17.54
N LEU A 10 4.23 21.06 -16.55
CA LEU A 10 5.36 20.58 -15.73
C LEU A 10 6.07 19.38 -16.37
N GLY A 11 5.37 18.60 -17.19
CA GLY A 11 5.80 17.28 -17.67
C GLY A 11 6.41 17.21 -19.07
N TRP A 12 6.49 18.30 -19.83
CA TRP A 12 7.10 18.30 -21.17
C TRP A 12 8.04 19.50 -21.33
N PRO A 13 9.29 19.32 -21.82
CA PRO A 13 10.17 20.45 -22.03
C PRO A 13 9.70 21.16 -23.31
N ASP A 14 9.73 22.49 -23.29
CA ASP A 14 9.77 23.25 -24.53
C ASP A 14 10.96 22.73 -25.37
N GLU A 15 10.80 22.58 -26.69
CA GLU A 15 11.73 21.92 -27.64
C GLU A 15 13.17 22.53 -27.67
N THR A 16 13.47 23.47 -26.78
CA THR A 16 14.69 24.27 -26.72
C THR A 16 15.64 23.91 -25.56
N ALA A 17 15.25 22.99 -24.66
CA ALA A 17 16.11 22.60 -23.53
C ALA A 17 17.05 21.43 -23.89
N THR A 18 18.35 21.58 -23.65
CA THR A 18 19.33 20.49 -23.73
C THR A 18 18.93 19.32 -22.83
N GLU A 19 19.09 18.08 -23.31
CA GLU A 19 18.63 16.85 -22.65
C GLU A 19 19.06 16.74 -21.17
N GLU A 20 20.26 17.21 -20.82
CA GLU A 20 20.77 17.21 -19.43
C GLU A 20 20.00 18.17 -18.50
N ILE A 21 19.60 19.35 -19.00
CA ILE A 21 18.84 20.35 -18.22
C ILE A 21 17.38 19.92 -18.08
N ALA A 22 16.84 19.28 -19.13
CA ALA A 22 15.53 18.65 -19.07
C ALA A 22 15.54 17.53 -18.02
N LEU A 23 16.49 16.59 -18.09
CA LEU A 23 16.61 15.48 -17.13
C LEU A 23 16.78 15.97 -15.68
N ALA A 24 17.60 17.00 -15.45
CA ALA A 24 17.82 17.58 -14.13
C ALA A 24 16.59 18.30 -13.56
N ARG A 25 15.75 18.91 -14.41
CA ARG A 25 14.45 19.45 -13.97
C ARG A 25 13.46 18.33 -13.70
N TYR A 26 13.40 17.31 -14.54
CA TYR A 26 12.53 16.14 -14.34
C TYR A 26 12.79 15.42 -13.02
N THR A 27 14.05 15.19 -12.68
CA THR A 27 14.43 14.55 -11.40
C THR A 27 14.08 15.40 -10.19
N ASN A 28 14.24 16.73 -10.26
CA ASN A 28 13.88 17.64 -9.16
C ASN A 28 12.37 17.76 -8.94
N TYR A 29 11.56 17.78 -10.00
CA TYR A 29 10.11 17.79 -9.86
C TYR A 29 9.59 16.42 -9.41
N GLN A 30 10.16 15.30 -9.89
CA GLN A 30 9.74 13.96 -9.48
C GLN A 30 9.85 13.71 -7.97
N GLY A 31 10.91 14.17 -7.32
CA GLY A 31 11.00 14.06 -5.85
C GLY A 31 9.84 14.76 -5.13
N ALA A 32 9.40 15.92 -5.62
CA ALA A 32 8.20 16.60 -5.11
C ALA A 32 6.90 15.88 -5.50
N LEU A 33 6.84 15.31 -6.71
CA LEU A 33 5.68 14.56 -7.20
C LEU A 33 5.47 13.25 -6.42
N ASN A 34 6.52 12.58 -6.00
CA ASN A 34 6.44 11.34 -5.20
C ASN A 34 5.63 11.55 -3.90
N SER A 35 5.84 12.69 -3.22
CA SER A 35 5.03 13.06 -2.03
C SER A 35 3.55 13.34 -2.31
N LEU A 36 3.18 13.55 -3.58
CA LEU A 36 1.81 13.79 -4.01
C LEU A 36 1.07 12.51 -4.41
N VAL A 37 1.78 11.39 -4.59
CA VAL A 37 1.17 10.11 -5.01
C VAL A 37 0.03 9.73 -4.08
N GLY A 38 0.25 9.79 -2.76
CA GLY A 38 -0.80 9.47 -1.79
C GLY A 38 -2.03 10.37 -1.87
N HIS A 39 -1.84 11.67 -2.15
CA HIS A 39 -2.93 12.61 -2.34
C HIS A 39 -3.71 12.32 -3.63
N ILE A 40 -3.02 11.94 -4.70
CA ILE A 40 -3.63 11.61 -5.98
C ILE A 40 -4.42 10.31 -5.89
N VAL A 41 -3.93 9.31 -5.16
CA VAL A 41 -4.67 8.07 -4.89
C VAL A 41 -5.98 8.36 -4.14
N ASN A 42 -5.96 9.26 -3.15
CA ASN A 42 -7.19 9.70 -2.49
C ASN A 42 -8.19 10.35 -3.47
N LEU A 43 -7.70 11.16 -4.41
CA LEU A 43 -8.54 11.77 -5.45
C LEU A 43 -9.09 10.73 -6.44
N CYS A 44 -8.32 9.70 -6.75
CA CYS A 44 -8.74 8.57 -7.59
C CYS A 44 -9.90 7.77 -6.97
N LEU A 45 -10.06 7.82 -5.64
CA LEU A 45 -11.12 7.11 -4.93
C LEU A 45 -12.24 8.04 -4.46
N SER A 46 -12.21 9.30 -4.89
CA SER A 46 -13.24 10.29 -4.57
C SER A 46 -14.57 10.00 -5.27
N HIS A 47 -15.66 10.54 -4.70
CA HIS A 47 -17.01 10.40 -5.23
C HIS A 47 -17.30 11.25 -6.48
N HIS A 48 -16.39 12.15 -6.87
CA HIS A 48 -16.61 13.07 -7.98
C HIS A 48 -16.03 12.52 -9.28
N ASP A 49 -16.88 12.15 -10.24
CA ASP A 49 -16.47 11.45 -11.47
C ASP A 49 -15.37 12.17 -12.26
N GLN A 50 -15.54 13.47 -12.52
CA GLN A 50 -14.52 14.24 -13.25
C GLN A 50 -13.19 14.37 -12.49
N LEU A 51 -13.22 14.37 -11.15
CA LEU A 51 -12.00 14.50 -10.35
C LEU A 51 -11.23 13.19 -10.39
N ARG A 52 -11.95 12.08 -10.29
CA ARG A 52 -11.44 10.72 -10.42
C ARG A 52 -10.78 10.50 -11.79
N GLU A 53 -11.45 10.83 -12.89
CA GLU A 53 -10.87 10.71 -14.24
C GLU A 53 -9.56 11.51 -14.37
N ASN A 54 -9.56 12.79 -13.96
CA ASN A 54 -8.35 13.61 -14.02
C ASN A 54 -7.24 13.05 -13.11
N ALA A 55 -7.57 12.55 -11.92
CA ALA A 55 -6.60 12.01 -10.97
C ALA A 55 -5.97 10.72 -11.49
N VAL A 56 -6.75 9.81 -12.08
CA VAL A 56 -6.24 8.58 -12.68
C VAL A 56 -5.32 8.90 -13.86
N GLN A 57 -5.66 9.91 -14.66
CA GLN A 57 -4.80 10.33 -15.77
C GLN A 57 -3.48 10.94 -15.28
N VAL A 58 -3.48 11.68 -14.16
CA VAL A 58 -2.25 12.15 -13.52
C VAL A 58 -1.44 10.97 -12.97
N LEU A 59 -2.07 10.02 -12.29
CA LEU A 59 -1.40 8.82 -11.77
C LEU A 59 -0.76 7.99 -12.90
N TYR A 60 -1.46 7.83 -14.02
CA TYR A 60 -0.92 7.19 -15.22
C TYR A 60 0.36 7.89 -15.70
N CYS A 61 0.34 9.22 -15.80
CA CYS A 61 1.54 9.99 -16.18
C CYS A 61 2.67 9.85 -15.16
N MET A 62 2.35 9.78 -13.86
CA MET A 62 3.36 9.55 -12.81
C MET A 62 4.04 8.20 -12.95
N ILE A 63 3.26 7.13 -13.18
CA ILE A 63 3.80 5.77 -13.37
C ILE A 63 4.74 5.72 -14.57
N ILE A 64 4.34 6.30 -15.71
CA ILE A 64 5.19 6.34 -16.91
C ILE A 64 6.47 7.13 -16.66
N SER A 65 6.33 8.30 -16.02
CA SER A 65 7.45 9.17 -15.73
C SER A 65 8.45 8.49 -14.79
N GLU A 66 7.98 7.81 -13.74
CA GLU A 66 8.85 7.08 -12.80
C GLU A 66 9.53 5.91 -13.50
N TYR A 67 8.78 5.13 -14.29
CA TYR A 67 9.34 4.00 -15.03
C TYR A 67 10.40 4.42 -16.05
N HIS A 68 10.23 5.56 -16.74
CA HIS A 68 11.23 6.05 -17.68
C HIS A 68 12.57 6.39 -17.00
N ILE A 69 12.53 6.84 -15.74
CA ILE A 69 13.72 7.29 -14.99
C ILE A 69 14.37 6.15 -14.21
N SER A 70 13.58 5.38 -13.45
CA SER A 70 14.11 4.37 -12.52
C SER A 70 14.01 2.95 -13.07
N ARG A 71 13.32 2.74 -14.21
CA ARG A 71 12.92 1.41 -14.73
C ARG A 71 12.14 0.57 -13.71
N SER A 72 11.58 1.21 -12.70
CA SER A 72 10.72 0.64 -11.67
C SER A 72 9.61 1.65 -11.33
N PHE A 73 8.56 1.22 -10.64
CA PHE A 73 7.58 2.12 -10.04
C PHE A 73 7.18 1.63 -8.63
N GLU A 74 8.06 0.87 -7.99
CA GLU A 74 7.83 0.30 -6.66
C GLU A 74 7.41 1.35 -5.65
N HIS A 75 7.94 2.59 -5.72
CA HIS A 75 7.52 3.64 -4.79
C HIS A 75 6.03 3.97 -4.92
N ILE A 76 5.53 4.15 -6.15
CA ILE A 76 4.11 4.34 -6.41
C ILE A 76 3.30 3.11 -5.99
N GLU A 77 3.78 1.88 -6.25
CA GLU A 77 3.11 0.66 -5.80
C GLU A 77 2.95 0.62 -4.27
N ASN A 78 4.02 0.96 -3.54
CA ASN A 78 4.05 0.97 -2.08
C ASN A 78 3.03 1.98 -1.53
N GLU A 79 3.07 3.20 -2.05
CA GLU A 79 2.20 4.29 -1.61
C GLU A 79 0.73 3.99 -1.94
N LEU A 80 0.46 3.47 -3.14
CA LEU A 80 -0.90 3.11 -3.56
C LEU A 80 -1.48 2.03 -2.64
N VAL A 81 -0.75 0.95 -2.39
CA VAL A 81 -1.20 -0.14 -1.51
C VAL A 81 -1.40 0.35 -0.07
N SER A 82 -0.49 1.17 0.46
CA SER A 82 -0.61 1.76 1.80
C SER A 82 -1.83 2.68 1.95
N LYS A 83 -2.11 3.52 0.95
CA LYS A 83 -3.30 4.39 0.97
C LYS A 83 -4.58 3.62 0.78
N LEU A 84 -4.59 2.59 -0.08
CA LEU A 84 -5.75 1.71 -0.21
C LEU A 84 -6.08 1.04 1.12
N ASP A 85 -5.09 0.49 1.82
CA ASP A 85 -5.27 -0.11 3.13
C ASP A 85 -5.88 0.87 4.14
N THR A 86 -5.29 2.07 4.24
CA THR A 86 -5.77 3.12 5.16
C THR A 86 -7.21 3.54 4.86
N LEU A 87 -7.53 3.79 3.58
CA LEU A 87 -8.86 4.23 3.15
C LEU A 87 -9.93 3.15 3.35
N PHE A 88 -9.57 1.88 3.15
CA PHE A 88 -10.51 0.78 3.34
C PHE A 88 -10.78 0.49 4.83
N MET A 89 -9.81 0.77 5.69
CA MET A 89 -9.98 0.69 7.15
C MET A 89 -10.72 1.89 7.76
N SER A 90 -10.64 3.08 7.16
CA SER A 90 -11.18 4.33 7.73
C SER A 90 -12.66 4.62 7.43
N ASP A 91 -13.46 3.62 7.06
CA ASP A 91 -14.92 3.70 6.94
C ASP A 91 -15.47 4.44 5.69
N SER A 92 -15.64 3.69 4.60
CA SER A 92 -16.66 4.03 3.60
C SER A 92 -17.30 2.78 2.98
N LYS A 93 -18.58 2.60 3.31
CA LYS A 93 -19.46 1.52 2.81
C LYS A 93 -19.69 1.54 1.29
N ASN A 94 -19.15 2.52 0.56
CA ASN A 94 -19.41 2.74 -0.87
C ASN A 94 -18.16 2.58 -1.79
N ASN A 95 -17.12 1.86 -1.33
CA ASN A 95 -15.82 1.78 -2.01
C ASN A 95 -15.75 0.78 -3.18
N GLU A 96 -16.74 -0.10 -3.35
CA GLU A 96 -16.70 -1.13 -4.40
C GLU A 96 -16.83 -0.51 -5.80
N ILE A 97 -17.70 0.49 -5.95
CA ILE A 97 -17.91 1.19 -7.23
C ILE A 97 -16.67 2.00 -7.60
N SER A 98 -16.09 2.70 -6.63
CA SER A 98 -14.86 3.48 -6.84
C SER A 98 -13.67 2.60 -7.20
N ARG A 99 -13.55 1.40 -6.61
CA ARG A 99 -12.49 0.42 -6.93
C ARG A 99 -12.59 -0.06 -8.37
N ALA A 100 -13.75 -0.61 -8.74
CA ALA A 100 -13.93 -1.21 -10.06
C ALA A 100 -13.70 -0.17 -11.16
N PHE A 101 -14.15 1.07 -10.92
CA PHE A 101 -13.84 2.19 -11.80
C PHE A 101 -12.35 2.49 -11.85
N PHE A 102 -11.68 2.61 -10.70
CA PHE A 102 -10.25 2.96 -10.63
C PHE A 102 -9.39 1.94 -11.38
N ILE A 103 -9.53 0.66 -11.07
CA ILE A 103 -8.76 -0.43 -11.69
C ILE A 103 -9.09 -0.52 -13.19
N GLY A 104 -10.37 -0.49 -13.54
CA GLY A 104 -10.80 -0.57 -14.94
C GLY A 104 -10.33 0.62 -15.77
N HIS A 105 -10.39 1.83 -15.23
CA HIS A 105 -9.99 3.05 -15.94
C HIS A 105 -8.46 3.13 -16.09
N LEU A 106 -7.69 2.80 -15.05
CA LEU A 106 -6.23 2.76 -15.15
C LEU A 106 -5.79 1.69 -16.16
N ARG A 107 -6.39 0.49 -16.12
CA ARG A 107 -6.13 -0.59 -17.10
C ARG A 107 -6.43 -0.14 -18.53
N HIS A 108 -7.58 0.49 -18.76
CA HIS A 108 -7.95 1.04 -20.07
C HIS A 108 -6.93 2.08 -20.57
N LEU A 109 -6.42 2.96 -19.71
CA LEU A 109 -5.42 3.94 -20.10
C LEU A 109 -4.12 3.27 -20.56
N PHE A 110 -3.63 2.25 -19.86
CA PHE A 110 -2.46 1.47 -20.28
C PHE A 110 -2.74 0.62 -21.53
N ASP A 111 -3.96 0.13 -21.72
CA ASP A 111 -4.31 -0.67 -22.88
C ASP A 111 -4.40 0.16 -24.18
N SER A 112 -4.93 1.38 -24.07
CA SER A 112 -5.18 2.31 -25.18
C SER A 112 -3.98 3.17 -25.58
N SER A 113 -2.90 3.15 -24.80
CA SER A 113 -1.69 3.92 -25.03
C SER A 113 -0.56 3.09 -25.64
N ASP A 114 0.28 3.73 -26.46
CA ASP A 114 1.50 3.13 -27.02
C ASP A 114 2.63 3.22 -25.99
N VAL A 115 2.55 2.37 -24.97
CA VAL A 115 3.53 2.23 -23.87
C VAL A 115 4.30 0.94 -24.01
N ASP A 116 5.52 0.94 -23.48
CA ASP A 116 6.41 -0.22 -23.42
C ASP A 116 5.68 -1.48 -22.91
N GLU A 117 5.81 -2.59 -23.65
CA GLU A 117 5.15 -3.86 -23.33
C GLU A 117 5.58 -4.40 -21.95
N ASP A 118 6.83 -4.13 -21.55
CA ASP A 118 7.34 -4.51 -20.22
C ASP A 118 6.64 -3.72 -19.11
N LEU A 119 6.40 -2.41 -19.33
CA LEU A 119 5.66 -1.57 -18.39
C LEU A 119 4.19 -2.02 -18.31
N ARG A 120 3.55 -2.24 -19.45
CA ARG A 120 2.16 -2.70 -19.54
C ARG A 120 1.97 -4.03 -18.79
N THR A 121 2.87 -4.97 -18.99
CA THR A 121 2.86 -6.27 -18.30
C THR A 121 3.00 -6.08 -16.78
N ARG A 122 3.97 -5.27 -16.34
CA ARG A 122 4.18 -5.01 -14.90
C ARG A 122 2.97 -4.33 -14.25
N VAL A 123 2.41 -3.30 -14.89
CA VAL A 123 1.22 -2.60 -14.38
C VAL A 123 0.02 -3.53 -14.32
N THR A 124 -0.14 -4.42 -15.30
CA THR A 124 -1.23 -5.41 -15.29
C THR A 124 -1.10 -6.36 -14.11
N LEU A 125 0.09 -6.92 -13.87
CA LEU A 125 0.35 -7.80 -12.72
C LEU A 125 0.14 -7.08 -11.38
N PHE A 126 0.55 -5.81 -11.30
CA PHE A 126 0.33 -4.98 -10.13
C PHE A 126 -1.17 -4.73 -9.90
N LEU A 127 -1.92 -4.35 -10.93
CA LEU A 127 -3.36 -4.13 -10.85
C LEU A 127 -4.13 -5.38 -10.45
N ASP A 128 -3.77 -6.54 -11.00
CA ASP A 128 -4.36 -7.83 -10.63
C ASP A 128 -4.05 -8.15 -9.14
N SER A 129 -2.83 -7.83 -8.67
CA SER A 129 -2.47 -7.98 -7.25
C SER A 129 -3.28 -7.02 -6.35
N VAL A 130 -3.48 -5.78 -6.78
CA VAL A 130 -4.31 -4.79 -6.06
C VAL A 130 -5.77 -5.25 -6.00
N ASP A 131 -6.31 -5.84 -7.06
CA ASP A 131 -7.68 -6.34 -7.07
C ASP A 131 -7.87 -7.46 -6.02
N VAL A 132 -6.98 -8.46 -6.01
CA VAL A 132 -6.97 -9.52 -4.99
C VAL A 132 -6.80 -8.96 -3.58
N PHE A 133 -5.91 -7.98 -3.39
CA PHE A 133 -5.72 -7.31 -2.10
C PHE A 133 -7.02 -6.68 -1.59
N LEU A 134 -7.72 -5.95 -2.46
CA LEU A 134 -8.95 -5.27 -2.13
C LEU A 134 -10.11 -6.25 -1.90
N GLU A 135 -10.16 -7.37 -2.60
CA GLU A 135 -11.10 -8.45 -2.30
C GLU A 135 -10.87 -9.04 -0.90
N LEU A 136 -9.61 -9.29 -0.53
CA LEU A 136 -9.26 -9.80 0.80
C LEU A 136 -9.62 -8.79 1.90
N LEU A 137 -9.35 -7.50 1.71
CA LEU A 137 -9.76 -6.44 2.64
C LEU A 137 -11.27 -6.40 2.83
N LEU A 138 -12.04 -6.49 1.73
CA LEU A 138 -13.50 -6.55 1.81
C LEU A 138 -13.97 -7.81 2.54
N SER A 139 -13.33 -8.95 2.34
CA SER A 139 -13.71 -10.20 3.01
C SER A 139 -13.59 -10.10 4.53
N VAL A 140 -12.56 -9.40 5.03
CA VAL A 140 -12.39 -9.13 6.47
C VAL A 140 -13.49 -8.17 6.96
N ARG A 141 -13.81 -7.13 6.18
CA ARG A 141 -14.79 -6.09 6.57
C ARG A 141 -16.25 -6.55 6.49
N ALA A 142 -16.57 -7.46 5.56
CA ALA A 142 -17.94 -7.94 5.36
C ALA A 142 -18.45 -8.79 6.53
N LEU A 143 -17.54 -9.26 7.39
CA LEU A 143 -17.86 -10.10 8.54
C LEU A 143 -18.36 -9.24 9.71
N PRO A 144 -19.59 -9.50 10.23
CA PRO A 144 -20.15 -8.76 11.35
C PRO A 144 -19.32 -8.86 12.63
N GLU A 145 -19.44 -7.86 13.49
CA GLU A 145 -18.96 -7.92 14.88
C GLU A 145 -19.90 -8.83 15.69
N GLY A 146 -19.49 -10.08 15.86
CA GLY A 146 -20.21 -11.08 16.64
C GLY A 146 -19.33 -12.31 16.88
N GLU A 147 -19.57 -13.02 18.00
CA GLU A 147 -18.82 -14.24 18.32
C GLU A 147 -19.02 -15.34 17.26
N GLU A 148 -20.21 -15.39 16.63
CA GLU A 148 -20.54 -16.35 15.58
C GLU A 148 -19.60 -16.25 14.35
N TYR A 149 -19.07 -15.07 14.07
CA TYR A 149 -18.16 -14.82 12.94
C TYR A 149 -16.70 -14.66 13.39
N ALA A 150 -16.36 -14.95 14.65
CA ALA A 150 -15.01 -14.75 15.18
C ALA A 150 -13.98 -15.61 14.42
N ASP A 151 -14.29 -16.89 14.20
CA ASP A 151 -13.43 -17.81 13.46
C ASP A 151 -13.26 -17.40 12.00
N ASP A 152 -14.36 -16.99 11.35
CA ASP A 152 -14.32 -16.50 9.97
C ASP A 152 -13.48 -15.23 9.84
N ARG A 153 -13.53 -14.32 10.83
CA ARG A 153 -12.70 -13.11 10.86
C ARG A 153 -11.23 -13.47 10.98
N VAL A 154 -10.88 -14.39 11.88
CA VAL A 154 -9.50 -14.88 12.03
C VAL A 154 -9.00 -15.49 10.71
N ILE A 155 -9.81 -16.34 10.05
CA ILE A 155 -9.45 -16.95 8.77
C ILE A 155 -9.27 -15.90 7.67
N ALA A 156 -10.17 -14.93 7.56
CA ALA A 156 -10.07 -13.85 6.58
C ALA A 156 -8.82 -12.99 6.80
N THR A 157 -8.52 -12.63 8.06
CA THR A 157 -7.32 -11.88 8.41
C THR A 157 -6.04 -12.67 8.12
N LEU A 158 -6.01 -13.97 8.39
CA LEU A 158 -4.88 -14.83 8.04
C LEU A 158 -4.64 -14.90 6.52
N ARG A 159 -5.71 -14.95 5.71
CA ARG A 159 -5.58 -14.91 4.24
C ARG A 159 -5.00 -13.58 3.77
N LEU A 160 -5.49 -12.47 4.31
CA LEU A 160 -4.97 -11.13 4.03
C LEU A 160 -3.49 -11.01 4.42
N MET A 161 -3.11 -11.45 5.62
CA MET A 161 -1.73 -11.46 6.09
C MET A 161 -0.81 -12.28 5.17
N ASN A 162 -1.25 -13.48 4.75
CA ASN A 162 -0.47 -14.30 3.82
C ASN A 162 -0.26 -13.61 2.47
N PHE A 163 -1.27 -12.91 1.97
CA PHE A 163 -1.15 -12.12 0.74
C PHE A 163 -0.15 -10.97 0.91
N ILE A 164 -0.27 -10.18 1.99
CA ILE A 164 0.61 -9.06 2.30
C ILE A 164 2.07 -9.50 2.43
N ARG A 165 2.31 -10.67 3.05
CA ARG A 165 3.65 -11.27 3.14
C ARG A 165 4.21 -11.65 1.77
N ARG A 166 3.38 -12.16 0.86
CA ARG A 166 3.80 -12.52 -0.50
C ARG A 166 4.20 -11.31 -1.35
N ILE A 167 3.54 -10.17 -1.14
CA ILE A 167 3.88 -8.91 -1.81
C ILE A 167 5.00 -8.12 -1.10
N GLY A 168 5.61 -8.67 -0.05
CA GLY A 168 6.76 -8.07 0.64
C GLY A 168 6.45 -6.77 1.39
N ARG A 169 5.23 -6.65 1.95
CA ARG A 169 4.78 -5.44 2.65
C ARG A 169 4.85 -5.61 4.16
N ASP A 170 6.07 -5.66 4.70
CA ASP A 170 6.32 -6.01 6.10
C ASP A 170 5.64 -5.05 7.11
N GLU A 171 5.61 -3.75 6.83
CA GLU A 171 4.99 -2.77 7.73
C GLU A 171 3.50 -3.05 7.91
N MET A 172 2.80 -3.24 6.80
CA MET A 172 1.37 -3.58 6.79
C MET A 172 1.14 -4.96 7.42
N TYR A 173 1.99 -5.94 7.11
CA TYR A 173 1.92 -7.28 7.68
C TYR A 173 1.97 -7.21 9.21
N ILE A 174 2.91 -6.44 9.77
CA ILE A 174 3.04 -6.25 11.22
C ILE A 174 1.77 -5.61 11.82
N LYS A 175 1.17 -4.60 11.16
CA LYS A 175 -0.10 -4.00 11.62
C LYS A 175 -1.21 -5.05 11.73
N TYR A 176 -1.35 -5.91 10.72
CA TYR A 176 -2.34 -7.00 10.75
C TYR A 176 -2.01 -8.11 11.77
N VAL A 177 -0.74 -8.42 11.99
CA VAL A 177 -0.33 -9.32 13.09
C VAL A 177 -0.85 -8.79 14.42
N HIS A 178 -0.63 -7.51 14.72
CA HIS A 178 -1.10 -6.91 15.98
C HIS A 178 -2.63 -6.81 16.05
N GLN A 179 -3.31 -6.55 14.95
CA GLN A 179 -4.77 -6.61 14.89
C GLN A 179 -5.28 -8.02 15.24
N LEU A 180 -4.64 -9.08 14.71
CA LEU A 180 -4.99 -10.46 15.00
C LEU A 180 -4.67 -10.87 16.45
N VAL A 181 -3.54 -10.40 17.00
CA VAL A 181 -3.22 -10.54 18.44
C VAL A 181 -4.34 -9.96 19.29
N ASN A 182 -4.80 -8.74 18.98
CA ASN A 182 -5.89 -8.09 19.71
C ASN A 182 -7.20 -8.88 19.63
N MET A 183 -7.52 -9.47 18.46
CA MET A 183 -8.70 -10.35 18.31
C MET A 183 -8.60 -11.60 19.19
N HIS A 184 -7.42 -12.23 19.27
CA HIS A 184 -7.20 -13.37 20.15
C HIS A 184 -7.28 -12.99 21.64
N LEU A 185 -6.72 -11.84 22.03
CA LEU A 185 -6.80 -11.35 23.41
C LEU A 185 -8.24 -11.03 23.84
N GLN A 186 -9.05 -10.42 22.96
CA GLN A 186 -10.48 -10.17 23.22
C GLN A 186 -11.27 -11.47 23.45
N SER A 187 -10.85 -12.55 22.77
CA SER A 187 -11.43 -13.88 22.90
C SER A 187 -10.82 -14.71 24.03
N GLN A 188 -9.93 -14.13 24.86
CA GLN A 188 -9.18 -14.81 25.92
C GLN A 188 -8.31 -15.99 25.44
N ASN A 189 -7.95 -16.00 24.15
CA ASN A 189 -7.11 -17.02 23.51
C ASN A 189 -5.64 -16.63 23.59
N TYR A 190 -5.06 -16.61 24.80
CA TYR A 190 -3.72 -16.10 25.03
C TYR A 190 -2.61 -16.88 24.31
N VAL A 191 -2.76 -18.20 24.17
CA VAL A 191 -1.81 -19.04 23.42
C VAL A 191 -1.76 -18.64 21.94
N GLU A 192 -2.92 -18.42 21.31
CA GLU A 192 -2.99 -17.99 19.91
C GLU A 192 -2.47 -16.55 19.73
N ALA A 193 -2.72 -15.67 20.72
CA ALA A 193 -2.13 -14.33 20.75
C ALA A 193 -0.59 -14.39 20.78
N ALA A 194 -0.02 -15.26 21.63
CA ALA A 194 1.42 -15.48 21.74
C ALA A 194 2.02 -16.04 20.43
N LEU A 195 1.38 -17.05 19.84
CA LEU A 195 1.80 -17.66 18.57
C LEU A 195 1.71 -16.65 17.41
N THR A 196 0.68 -15.82 17.39
CA THR A 196 0.51 -14.78 16.38
C THR A 196 1.58 -13.69 16.53
N LEU A 197 1.85 -13.23 17.76
CA LEU A 197 2.87 -12.22 18.02
C LEU A 197 4.28 -12.72 17.65
N LYS A 198 4.54 -14.03 17.77
CA LYS A 198 5.76 -14.67 17.30
C LYS A 198 6.00 -14.44 15.81
N LEU A 199 4.96 -14.32 14.99
CA LEU A 199 5.11 -14.01 13.56
C LEU A 199 5.81 -12.67 13.32
N HIS A 200 5.58 -11.66 14.17
CA HIS A 200 6.31 -10.39 14.10
C HIS A 200 7.73 -10.54 14.63
N ALA A 201 7.93 -11.28 15.73
CA ALA A 201 9.28 -11.52 16.27
C ALA A 201 10.20 -12.26 15.27
N ASP A 202 9.63 -13.17 14.47
CA ASP A 202 10.35 -13.96 13.47
C ASP A 202 10.81 -13.15 12.25
N LEU A 203 10.27 -11.93 12.04
CA LEU A 203 10.75 -11.01 10.99
C LEU A 203 12.10 -10.36 11.35
N HIS A 204 12.43 -10.32 12.63
CA HIS A 204 13.65 -9.69 13.13
C HIS A 204 14.73 -10.74 13.38
N GLU A 205 15.97 -10.41 13.07
CA GLU A 205 17.13 -11.22 13.42
C GLU A 205 17.72 -10.77 14.78
N TRP A 206 18.50 -11.64 15.42
CA TRP A 206 19.23 -11.28 16.63
C TRP A 206 20.48 -10.44 16.28
N ASP A 207 20.27 -9.27 15.67
CA ASP A 207 21.33 -8.35 15.26
C ASP A 207 21.18 -6.97 15.94
N LEU A 208 22.28 -6.50 16.50
CA LEU A 208 22.40 -5.20 17.15
C LEU A 208 22.68 -4.07 16.15
N ASN A 209 23.15 -4.40 14.95
CA ASN A 209 23.58 -3.42 13.94
C ASN A 209 22.48 -3.11 12.91
N ALA A 210 21.52 -4.02 12.70
CA ALA A 210 20.31 -3.77 11.93
C ALA A 210 19.27 -3.00 12.76
N PHE A 211 18.68 -1.95 12.19
CA PHE A 211 17.68 -1.10 12.86
C PHE A 211 16.32 -1.21 12.17
N ALA A 212 15.29 -1.48 12.98
CA ALA A 212 13.91 -1.45 12.55
C ALA A 212 13.39 0.00 12.59
N PRO A 213 12.67 0.46 11.55
CA PRO A 213 12.09 1.79 11.56
C PRO A 213 11.05 1.95 12.69
N PRO A 214 10.76 3.20 13.08
CA PRO A 214 9.68 3.48 14.01
C PRO A 214 8.33 3.13 13.38
N MET A 215 7.40 2.61 14.19
CA MET A 215 6.00 2.39 13.84
C MET A 215 5.13 3.13 14.86
N GLU A 216 4.79 4.38 14.55
CA GLU A 216 4.03 5.27 15.44
C GLU A 216 2.66 4.70 15.79
N ASP A 217 1.97 4.09 14.80
CA ASP A 217 0.66 3.46 14.98
C ASP A 217 0.64 2.37 16.05
N LEU A 218 1.78 1.70 16.26
CA LEU A 218 1.97 0.62 17.23
C LEU A 218 2.75 1.08 18.47
N GLY A 219 3.11 2.37 18.55
CA GLY A 219 3.94 2.91 19.62
C GLY A 219 5.36 2.32 19.68
N LEU A 220 5.86 1.76 18.57
CA LEU A 220 7.17 1.11 18.53
C LEU A 220 8.25 2.10 18.05
N PRO A 221 9.23 2.47 18.88
CA PRO A 221 10.29 3.40 18.47
C PRO A 221 11.29 2.73 17.53
N GLN A 222 12.12 3.55 16.87
CA GLN A 222 13.28 3.06 16.13
C GLN A 222 14.25 2.39 17.09
N GLN A 223 14.62 1.14 16.81
CA GLN A 223 15.53 0.36 17.66
C GLN A 223 16.17 -0.78 16.87
N SER A 224 17.23 -1.39 17.40
CA SER A 224 17.87 -2.53 16.72
C SER A 224 16.91 -3.72 16.61
N HIS A 225 17.09 -4.58 15.61
CA HIS A 225 16.34 -5.82 15.42
C HIS A 225 16.40 -6.70 16.68
N PHE A 226 17.57 -6.80 17.32
CA PHE A 226 17.75 -7.49 18.60
C PHE A 226 16.76 -6.99 19.68
N HIS A 227 16.80 -5.69 20.00
CA HIS A 227 15.93 -5.11 21.03
C HIS A 227 14.43 -5.25 20.69
N ARG A 228 14.05 -5.10 19.40
CA ARG A 228 12.66 -5.34 18.96
C ARG A 228 12.25 -6.79 19.18
N LYS A 229 13.10 -7.73 18.79
CA LYS A 229 12.83 -9.16 18.98
C LYS A 229 12.75 -9.54 20.46
N GLU A 230 13.67 -9.05 21.28
CA GLU A 230 13.68 -9.28 22.73
C GLU A 230 12.38 -8.80 23.38
N THR A 231 11.97 -7.56 23.10
CA THR A 231 10.72 -6.99 23.64
C THR A 231 9.51 -7.82 23.24
N LEU A 232 9.44 -8.26 21.97
CA LEU A 232 8.35 -9.11 21.49
C LEU A 232 8.39 -10.49 22.16
N CYS A 233 9.56 -11.09 22.34
CA CYS A 233 9.71 -12.37 23.04
C CYS A 233 9.28 -12.30 24.50
N LEU A 234 9.61 -11.21 25.21
CA LEU A 234 9.14 -11.00 26.58
C LEU A 234 7.61 -10.88 26.62
N LEU A 235 7.01 -10.12 25.71
CA LEU A 235 5.56 -10.00 25.62
C LEU A 235 4.87 -11.32 25.27
N ILE A 236 5.49 -12.16 24.43
CA ILE A 236 5.01 -13.53 24.14
C ILE A 236 5.00 -14.38 25.41
N LEU A 237 6.02 -14.28 26.27
CA LEU A 237 6.08 -15.01 27.54
C LEU A 237 5.02 -14.51 28.52
N ASP A 238 4.69 -13.22 28.53
CA ASP A 238 3.64 -12.67 29.39
C ASP A 238 2.23 -13.16 29.02
N TYR A 239 2.04 -13.65 27.78
CA TYR A 239 0.78 -14.25 27.32
C TYR A 239 0.66 -15.76 27.62
N LEU A 240 1.73 -16.45 28.02
CA LEU A 240 1.74 -17.91 28.24
C LEU A 240 1.70 -18.26 29.74
#